data_AF-A0A0S9P9F8-F1
#
_entry.id   AF-A0A0S9P9F8-F1
#
_cell.length_a   1.000
_cell.length_b   1.000
_cell.length_c   1.000
_cell.angle_alpha   90.00
_cell.angle_beta   90.00
_cell.angle_gamma   90.00
#
_symmetry.space_group_name_H-M   'P 1'
#
loop_
_entity.id
_entity.type
_entity.pdbx_description
1 polymer ?
#
loop_
_entity_poly.entity_id
_entity_poly.type
_entity_poly.pdbx_seq_one_letter_code
_entity_poly.pdbx_strand_id
1 'polypeptide(L)'
;MQLPQIYLAIEPTGPAQWNAITFGPLFHQNLSASGNGQGGSVVRVVQHGTRAVLNDDVDISIEFGMDAAAIQIDALLDWVKPANFEYDNARPFFVDLFYRGELVDRVIAVWIDQYRAALPLPYSVTADGGVKGAVPTWHVSRRSFLLVRLIDQLRGGLEFDRYFALSGLSLDRA
;
A
#
# COMPACT_ATOMS: atom_id res chain seq x y z
N MET A 1 18.98 -11.79 1.60
CA MET A 1 19.06 -10.59 2.45
C MET A 1 17.93 -10.65 3.47
N GLN A 2 18.12 -10.22 4.72
CA GLN A 2 17.01 -10.15 5.70
C GLN A 2 16.14 -8.91 5.42
N LEU A 3 14.86 -8.95 5.80
CA LEU A 3 13.92 -7.85 5.53
C LEU A 3 14.41 -6.45 5.97
N PRO A 4 15.02 -6.26 7.16
CA PRO A 4 15.55 -4.95 7.54
C PRO A 4 16.65 -4.42 6.60
N GLN A 5 17.50 -5.31 6.07
CA GLN A 5 18.55 -4.94 5.14
C GLN A 5 17.98 -4.53 3.77
N ILE A 6 16.89 -5.18 3.33
CA ILE A 6 16.19 -4.80 2.11
C ILE A 6 15.65 -3.37 2.23
N TYR A 7 15.04 -3.04 3.37
CA TYR A 7 14.56 -1.67 3.63
C TYR A 7 15.69 -0.63 3.67
N LEU A 8 16.86 -0.98 4.21
CA LEU A 8 18.03 -0.09 4.20
C LEU A 8 18.54 0.16 2.77
N ALA A 9 18.39 -0.80 1.85
CA ALA A 9 18.73 -0.62 0.43
C ALA A 9 17.72 0.27 -0.31
N ILE A 10 16.43 0.20 0.07
CA ILE A 10 15.34 0.96 -0.56
C ILE A 10 15.29 2.42 -0.06
N GLU A 11 15.51 2.65 1.23
CA GLU A 11 15.32 3.94 1.88
C GLU A 11 16.02 5.14 1.19
N PRO A 12 17.29 5.07 0.75
CA PRO A 12 17.96 6.20 0.12
C PRO A 12 17.56 6.40 -1.36
N THR A 13 16.69 5.56 -1.90
CA THR A 13 16.34 5.56 -3.33
C THR A 13 15.13 6.46 -3.61
N GLY A 14 15.08 7.02 -4.82
CA GLY A 14 13.91 7.66 -5.39
C GLY A 14 13.54 7.04 -6.73
N PRO A 15 12.56 7.59 -7.46
CA PRO A 15 12.06 6.98 -8.70
C PRO A 15 13.13 6.71 -9.77
N ALA A 16 14.17 7.54 -9.85
CA ALA A 16 15.23 7.42 -10.86
C ALA A 16 16.11 6.16 -10.69
N GLN A 17 16.14 5.59 -9.49
CA GLN A 17 16.89 4.36 -9.20
C GLN A 17 16.12 3.09 -9.52
N TRP A 18 14.88 3.20 -10.00
CA TRP A 18 14.02 2.06 -10.28
C TRP A 18 13.64 2.00 -11.75
N ASN A 19 13.64 0.79 -12.32
CA ASN A 19 13.03 0.51 -13.59
C ASN A 19 11.58 0.07 -13.34
N ALA A 20 10.62 0.94 -13.68
CA ALA A 20 9.20 0.71 -13.44
C ALA A 20 8.41 0.49 -14.74
N ILE A 21 7.66 -0.60 -14.76
CA ILE A 21 6.61 -0.87 -15.74
C ILE A 21 5.30 -0.47 -15.09
N THR A 22 4.84 0.76 -15.34
CA THR A 22 3.64 1.34 -14.71
C THR A 22 2.32 0.82 -15.28
N PHE A 23 2.37 0.28 -16.50
CA PHE A 23 1.25 -0.39 -17.14
C PHE A 23 1.80 -1.49 -18.04
N GLY A 24 1.53 -2.76 -17.71
CA GLY A 24 1.99 -3.88 -18.53
C GLY A 24 1.50 -5.23 -18.04
N PRO A 25 1.67 -6.29 -18.85
CA PRO A 25 1.36 -7.65 -18.41
C PRO A 25 2.33 -8.07 -17.29
N LEU A 26 1.78 -8.31 -16.11
CA LEU A 26 2.50 -8.90 -14.98
C LEU A 26 1.98 -10.32 -14.76
N PHE A 27 2.90 -11.26 -14.52
CA PHE A 27 2.58 -12.68 -14.48
C PHE A 27 2.41 -13.25 -13.07
N HIS A 28 2.65 -12.44 -12.02
CA HIS A 28 2.35 -12.81 -10.65
C HIS A 28 0.85 -12.69 -10.37
N GLN A 29 0.16 -13.81 -10.57
CA GLN A 29 -1.29 -13.91 -10.39
C GLN A 29 -1.64 -14.45 -9.02
N ASN A 30 -2.64 -13.83 -8.40
CA ASN A 30 -3.31 -14.37 -7.24
C ASN A 30 -4.61 -15.04 -7.70
N LEU A 31 -4.68 -16.35 -7.52
CA LEU A 31 -5.80 -17.19 -7.91
C LEU A 31 -6.65 -17.48 -6.67
N SER A 32 -7.94 -17.20 -6.75
CA SER A 32 -8.91 -17.61 -5.73
C SER A 32 -10.08 -18.32 -6.39
N ALA A 33 -10.63 -19.31 -5.70
CA ALA A 33 -11.82 -20.03 -6.14
C ALA A 33 -12.98 -19.67 -5.21
N SER A 34 -14.14 -19.33 -5.77
CA SER A 34 -15.37 -19.16 -5.02
C SER A 34 -16.48 -20.06 -5.59
N GLY A 35 -17.25 -20.68 -4.69
CA GLY A 35 -18.44 -21.42 -5.08
C GLY A 35 -19.54 -20.46 -5.53
N ASN A 36 -20.18 -20.73 -6.67
CA ASN A 36 -21.26 -19.89 -7.19
C ASN A 36 -22.65 -20.26 -6.62
N GLY A 37 -22.71 -21.13 -5.60
CA GLY A 37 -23.95 -21.60 -4.98
C GLY A 37 -24.81 -22.55 -5.85
N GLN A 38 -24.43 -22.82 -7.10
CA GLN A 38 -25.15 -23.66 -8.07
C GLN A 38 -24.32 -24.87 -8.55
N GLY A 39 -23.36 -25.33 -7.74
CA GLY A 39 -22.53 -26.50 -8.07
C GLY A 39 -21.36 -26.21 -9.01
N GLY A 40 -21.03 -24.94 -9.28
CA GLY A 40 -19.84 -24.51 -10.02
C GLY A 40 -18.85 -23.72 -9.17
N SER A 41 -17.60 -23.66 -9.64
CA SER A 41 -16.55 -22.81 -9.07
C SER A 41 -16.16 -21.73 -10.08
N VAL A 42 -16.04 -20.49 -9.62
CA VAL A 42 -15.45 -19.40 -10.39
C VAL A 42 -14.02 -19.21 -9.92
N VAL A 43 -13.07 -19.29 -10.85
CA VAL A 43 -11.68 -18.91 -10.58
C VAL A 43 -11.55 -17.41 -10.85
N ARG A 44 -11.28 -16.64 -9.80
CA ARG A 44 -10.94 -15.23 -9.90
C ARG A 44 -9.43 -15.10 -9.99
N VAL A 45 -8.99 -14.43 -11.06
CA VAL A 45 -7.59 -14.05 -11.26
C VAL A 45 -7.48 -12.57 -10.97
N VAL A 46 -6.61 -12.20 -10.02
CA VAL A 46 -6.22 -10.81 -9.78
C VAL A 46 -4.70 -10.69 -9.82
N GLN A 47 -4.20 -9.55 -10.25
CA GLN A 47 -2.77 -9.31 -10.42
C GLN A 47 -2.45 -7.85 -10.13
N HIS A 48 -1.18 -7.58 -9.86
CA HIS A 48 -0.69 -6.21 -9.84
C HIS A 48 -0.72 -5.59 -11.24
N GLY A 49 -0.84 -4.27 -11.32
CA GLY A 49 -0.78 -3.52 -12.58
C GLY A 49 0.61 -2.93 -12.87
N THR A 50 1.42 -2.80 -11.82
CA THR A 50 2.74 -2.17 -11.86
C THR A 50 3.80 -3.03 -11.19
N ARG A 51 5.00 -3.04 -11.77
CA ARG A 51 6.21 -3.62 -11.17
C ARG A 51 7.37 -2.64 -11.30
N ALA A 52 8.15 -2.51 -10.24
CA ALA A 52 9.39 -1.76 -10.21
C ALA A 52 10.53 -2.65 -9.73
N VAL A 53 11.68 -2.58 -10.40
CA VAL A 53 12.90 -3.31 -10.04
C VAL A 53 13.99 -2.30 -9.72
N LEU A 54 14.72 -2.51 -8.62
CA LEU A 54 15.81 -1.63 -8.23
C LEU A 54 17.00 -1.83 -9.18
N ASN A 55 17.53 -0.76 -9.76
CA ASN A 55 18.58 -0.85 -10.79
C ASN A 55 19.89 -1.43 -10.25
N ASP A 56 20.25 -1.07 -9.02
CA ASP A 56 21.52 -1.47 -8.39
C ASP A 56 21.44 -2.85 -7.71
N ASP A 57 20.24 -3.37 -7.48
CA ASP A 57 20.00 -4.72 -6.95
C ASP A 57 18.71 -5.30 -7.53
N VAL A 58 18.84 -6.00 -8.65
CA VAL A 58 17.72 -6.60 -9.40
C VAL A 58 17.00 -7.70 -8.64
N ASP A 59 17.56 -8.21 -7.53
CA ASP A 59 16.87 -9.14 -6.67
C ASP A 59 15.71 -8.46 -5.93
N ILE A 60 15.76 -7.13 -5.74
CA ILE A 60 14.72 -6.34 -5.07
C ILE A 60 13.71 -5.82 -6.09
N SER A 61 12.44 -6.14 -5.88
CA SER A 61 11.35 -5.62 -6.70
C SER A 61 10.09 -5.34 -5.90
N ILE A 62 9.28 -4.41 -6.37
CA ILE A 62 8.01 -4.03 -5.78
C ILE A 62 6.92 -4.20 -6.83
N GLU A 63 5.81 -4.82 -6.46
CA GLU A 63 4.61 -4.88 -7.29
C GLU A 63 3.43 -4.22 -6.58
N PHE A 64 2.60 -3.50 -7.33
CA PHE A 64 1.46 -2.80 -6.75
C PHE A 64 0.31 -2.60 -7.74
N GLY A 65 -0.85 -2.26 -7.19
CA GLY A 65 -2.09 -2.00 -7.92
C GLY A 65 -3.07 -3.17 -7.94
N MET A 66 -2.76 -4.30 -7.29
CA MET A 66 -3.73 -5.35 -7.03
C MET A 66 -4.72 -4.91 -5.95
N ASP A 67 -6.01 -4.88 -6.27
CA ASP A 67 -7.07 -4.49 -5.32
C ASP A 67 -7.08 -5.38 -4.07
N ALA A 68 -7.11 -4.73 -2.90
CA ALA A 68 -7.28 -5.39 -1.60
C ALA A 68 -8.77 -5.48 -1.23
N ALA A 69 -9.57 -6.08 -2.13
CA ALA A 69 -11.04 -6.04 -2.10
C ALA A 69 -11.71 -6.62 -0.83
N ALA A 70 -10.99 -7.41 -0.03
CA ALA A 70 -11.49 -7.92 1.25
C ALA A 70 -11.54 -6.84 2.34
N ILE A 71 -10.85 -5.71 2.14
CA ILE A 71 -10.79 -4.60 3.09
C ILE A 71 -11.98 -3.69 2.83
N GLN A 72 -12.95 -3.70 3.75
CA GLN A 72 -14.07 -2.77 3.72
C GLN A 72 -13.60 -1.39 4.18
N ILE A 73 -13.36 -0.52 3.21
CA ILE A 73 -12.75 0.79 3.46
C ILE A 73 -13.66 1.70 4.28
N ASP A 74 -14.99 1.59 4.16
CA ASP A 74 -15.95 2.45 4.88
C ASP A 74 -15.77 2.41 6.40
N ALA A 75 -15.36 1.27 6.96
CA ALA A 75 -15.05 1.10 8.38
C ALA A 75 -13.68 1.66 8.79
N LEU A 76 -12.83 1.99 7.81
CA LEU A 76 -11.45 2.41 7.96
C LEU A 76 -11.21 3.85 7.53
N LEU A 77 -12.22 4.62 7.09
CA LEU A 77 -12.04 6.00 6.62
C LEU A 77 -12.14 7.06 7.73
N ASP A 78 -12.23 6.66 9.00
CA ASP A 78 -12.27 7.61 10.11
C ASP A 78 -11.01 8.47 10.20
N TRP A 79 -9.88 8.00 9.67
CA TRP A 79 -8.64 8.78 9.59
C TRP A 79 -8.60 9.77 8.41
N VAL A 80 -9.37 9.56 7.33
CA VAL A 80 -9.38 10.50 6.18
C VAL A 80 -10.40 11.62 6.35
N LYS A 81 -11.47 11.40 7.13
CA LYS A 81 -12.56 12.38 7.32
C LYS A 81 -12.04 13.74 7.82
N PRO A 82 -11.13 13.82 8.82
CA PRO A 82 -10.60 15.09 9.30
C PRO A 82 -9.85 15.89 8.23
N ALA A 83 -9.26 15.20 7.25
CA ALA A 83 -8.49 15.80 6.17
C ALA A 83 -9.36 16.33 5.01
N ASN A 84 -10.67 16.05 5.05
CA ASN A 84 -11.65 16.46 4.05
C ASN A 84 -11.27 16.04 2.61
N PHE A 85 -10.65 14.87 2.46
CA PHE A 85 -10.39 14.28 1.15
C PHE A 85 -11.69 13.74 0.54
N GLU A 86 -11.80 13.75 -0.79
CA GLU A 86 -12.84 12.97 -1.45
C GLU A 86 -12.52 11.48 -1.31
N TYR A 87 -13.39 10.73 -0.62
CA TYR A 87 -13.16 9.32 -0.29
C TYR A 87 -14.19 8.35 -0.86
N ASP A 88 -15.18 8.82 -1.63
CA ASP A 88 -16.18 7.97 -2.31
C ASP A 88 -15.53 6.94 -3.25
N ASN A 89 -14.28 7.19 -3.66
CA ASN A 89 -13.47 6.32 -4.49
C ASN A 89 -12.21 5.81 -3.76
N ALA A 90 -12.19 5.81 -2.42
CA ALA A 90 -11.07 5.28 -1.68
C ALA A 90 -10.88 3.79 -1.99
N ARG A 91 -9.73 3.41 -2.55
CA ARG A 91 -9.48 2.03 -2.99
C ARG A 91 -8.23 1.46 -2.32
N PRO A 92 -8.38 0.50 -1.40
CA PRO A 92 -7.24 -0.19 -0.84
C PRO A 92 -6.63 -1.14 -1.87
N PHE A 93 -5.30 -1.18 -1.92
CA PHE A 93 -4.54 -2.05 -2.81
C PHE A 93 -3.27 -2.55 -2.11
N PHE A 94 -2.76 -3.68 -2.58
CA PHE A 94 -1.53 -4.27 -2.07
C PHE A 94 -0.29 -3.61 -2.69
N VAL A 95 0.74 -3.45 -1.86
CA VAL A 95 2.10 -3.13 -2.26
C VAL A 95 3.00 -4.25 -1.75
N ASP A 96 3.48 -5.05 -2.67
CA ASP A 96 4.20 -6.28 -2.39
C ASP A 96 5.69 -6.09 -2.65
N LEU A 97 6.51 -6.40 -1.66
CA LEU A 97 7.96 -6.36 -1.74
C LEU A 97 8.48 -7.78 -1.95
N PHE A 98 9.28 -7.95 -3.00
CA PHE A 98 9.88 -9.21 -3.37
C PHE A 98 11.41 -9.17 -3.26
N TYR A 99 11.99 -10.29 -2.85
CA TYR A 99 13.43 -10.53 -2.92
C TYR A 99 13.70 -11.87 -3.62
N ARG A 100 14.45 -11.86 -4.71
CA ARG A 100 14.73 -13.04 -5.55
C ARG A 100 13.46 -13.75 -6.03
N GLY A 101 12.41 -12.98 -6.30
CA GLY A 101 11.11 -13.49 -6.76
C GLY A 101 10.17 -13.96 -5.65
N GLU A 102 10.63 -14.05 -4.39
CA GLU A 102 9.80 -14.44 -3.26
C GLU A 102 9.18 -13.20 -2.59
N LEU A 103 7.89 -13.29 -2.23
CA LEU A 103 7.20 -12.24 -1.46
C LEU A 103 7.78 -12.22 -0.04
N VAL A 104 8.44 -11.12 0.34
CA VAL A 104 9.07 -10.96 1.66
C VAL A 104 8.34 -9.99 2.57
N ASP A 105 7.55 -9.08 2.01
CA ASP A 105 6.67 -8.18 2.77
C ASP A 105 5.47 -7.74 1.93
N ARG A 106 4.38 -7.39 2.60
CA ARG A 106 3.16 -6.84 1.98
C ARG A 106 2.61 -5.75 2.88
N VAL A 107 2.45 -4.56 2.32
CA VAL A 107 1.74 -3.45 2.96
C VAL A 107 0.49 -3.10 2.16
N ILE A 108 -0.42 -2.37 2.79
CA ILE A 108 -1.65 -1.91 2.15
C ILE A 108 -1.57 -0.39 2.02
N ALA A 109 -1.88 0.08 0.82
CA ALA A 109 -2.04 1.49 0.50
C ALA A 109 -3.49 1.77 0.11
N VAL A 110 -3.89 3.02 0.19
CA VAL A 110 -5.22 3.48 -0.18
C VAL A 110 -5.08 4.63 -1.16
N TRP A 111 -5.65 4.49 -2.36
CA TRP A 111 -5.83 5.63 -3.25
C TRP A 111 -6.88 6.56 -2.66
N ILE A 112 -6.56 7.84 -2.55
CA ILE A 112 -7.45 8.88 -2.02
C ILE A 112 -7.60 10.03 -3.02
N ASP A 113 -8.67 10.82 -2.85
CA ASP A 113 -8.94 12.03 -3.61
C ASP A 113 -8.86 11.81 -5.13
N GLN A 114 -9.64 10.84 -5.62
CA GLN A 114 -9.68 10.44 -7.03
C GLN A 114 -8.31 10.01 -7.60
N TYR A 115 -7.54 9.20 -6.86
CA TYR A 115 -6.21 8.70 -7.26
C TYR A 115 -5.12 9.78 -7.33
N ARG A 116 -5.30 10.94 -6.67
CA ARG A 116 -4.27 11.99 -6.59
C ARG A 116 -3.07 11.61 -5.72
N ALA A 117 -3.30 10.80 -4.70
CA ALA A 117 -2.25 10.26 -3.84
C ALA A 117 -2.60 8.86 -3.35
N ALA A 118 -1.59 8.03 -3.13
CA ALA A 118 -1.69 6.84 -2.30
C ALA A 118 -1.17 7.14 -0.90
N LEU A 119 -1.93 6.80 0.14
CA LEU A 119 -1.45 6.84 1.52
C LEU A 119 -1.42 5.44 2.14
N PRO A 120 -0.46 5.15 3.04
CA PRO A 120 -0.43 3.88 3.76
C PRO A 120 -1.70 3.71 4.60
N LEU A 121 -2.29 2.50 4.57
CA LEU A 121 -3.43 2.18 5.42
C LEU A 121 -2.95 2.17 6.89
N PRO A 122 -3.52 3.02 7.76
CA PRO A 122 -3.08 3.11 9.14
C PRO A 122 -3.73 2.04 10.01
N TYR A 123 -3.19 1.91 11.22
CA TYR A 123 -3.84 1.22 12.32
C TYR A 123 -4.16 2.22 13.45
N SER A 124 -5.25 1.97 14.17
CA SER A 124 -5.66 2.81 15.29
C SER A 124 -4.90 2.45 16.57
N VAL A 125 -4.41 3.46 17.26
CA VAL A 125 -3.92 3.37 18.64
C VAL A 125 -4.87 4.17 19.52
N THR A 126 -5.57 3.49 20.43
CA THR A 126 -6.33 4.14 21.50
C THR A 126 -5.42 4.31 22.71
N ALA A 127 -5.25 5.54 23.17
CA ALA A 127 -4.70 5.77 24.50
C ALA A 127 -5.57 4.99 25.51
N ASP A 128 -4.93 4.17 26.34
CA ASP A 128 -5.52 3.58 27.54
C ASP A 128 -6.35 2.29 27.38
N GLY A 129 -6.07 1.44 26.38
CA GLY A 129 -6.56 0.05 26.39
C GLY A 129 -8.08 -0.11 26.18
N GLY A 130 -8.72 0.81 25.44
CA GLY A 130 -10.11 0.68 25.03
C GLY A 130 -11.12 1.42 25.91
N VAL A 131 -10.71 2.45 26.65
CA VAL A 131 -11.65 3.33 27.37
C VAL A 131 -12.64 3.95 26.37
N LYS A 132 -13.94 3.75 26.65
CA LYS A 132 -15.04 4.22 25.82
C LYS A 132 -15.03 5.75 25.75
N GLY A 133 -14.79 6.30 24.56
CA GLY A 133 -14.75 7.75 24.30
C GLY A 133 -13.36 8.33 24.00
N ALA A 134 -12.29 7.52 24.05
CA ALA A 134 -10.99 7.94 23.56
C ALA A 134 -11.02 8.12 22.04
N VAL A 135 -10.52 9.27 21.55
CA VAL A 135 -10.35 9.51 20.11
C VAL A 135 -9.16 8.68 19.64
N PRO A 136 -9.32 7.77 18.66
CA PRO A 136 -8.20 6.98 18.16
C PRO A 136 -7.19 7.90 17.46
N THR A 137 -5.91 7.64 17.70
CA THR A 137 -4.83 8.19 16.87
C THR A 137 -4.45 7.16 15.81
N TRP A 138 -4.07 7.62 14.63
CA TRP A 138 -3.82 6.75 13.48
C TRP A 138 -2.34 6.74 13.17
N HIS A 139 -1.76 5.54 13.18
CA HIS A 139 -0.33 5.34 13.03
C HIS A 139 -0.02 4.48 11.82
N VAL A 140 1.15 4.70 11.25
CA VAL A 140 1.70 3.88 10.17
C VAL A 140 3.13 3.50 10.49
N SER A 141 3.49 2.29 10.10
CA SER A 141 4.87 1.84 10.24
C SER A 141 5.77 2.59 9.24
N ARG A 142 7.03 2.81 9.63
CA ARG A 142 8.06 3.37 8.76
C ARG A 142 8.19 2.62 7.43
N ARG A 143 8.05 1.29 7.48
CA ARG A 143 8.07 0.41 6.30
C ARG A 143 6.95 0.73 5.32
N SER A 144 5.73 0.88 5.82
CA SER A 144 4.57 1.23 5.00
C SER A 144 4.72 2.62 4.42
N PHE A 145 5.15 3.60 5.22
CA PHE A 145 5.42 4.95 4.73
C PHE A 145 6.43 4.95 3.57
N LEU A 146 7.58 4.28 3.74
CA LEU A 146 8.63 4.24 2.72
C LEU A 146 8.14 3.61 1.40
N LEU A 147 7.51 2.44 1.47
CA LEU A 147 7.03 1.77 0.25
C LEU A 147 5.93 2.58 -0.44
N VAL A 148 4.95 3.09 0.32
CA VAL A 148 3.82 3.79 -0.29
C VAL A 148 4.24 5.14 -0.87
N ARG A 149 5.16 5.86 -0.22
CA ARG A 149 5.76 7.08 -0.77
C ARG A 149 6.48 6.80 -2.08
N LEU A 150 7.28 5.74 -2.14
CA LEU A 150 8.02 5.37 -3.33
C LEU A 150 7.08 5.02 -4.49
N ILE A 151 6.05 4.18 -4.28
CA ILE A 151 5.14 3.79 -5.36
C ILE A 151 4.27 4.96 -5.85
N ASP A 152 3.95 5.93 -4.98
CA ASP A 152 3.25 7.15 -5.38
C ASP A 152 4.12 7.97 -6.35
N GLN A 153 5.40 8.16 -5.98
CA GLN A 153 6.38 8.86 -6.81
C GLN A 153 6.68 8.12 -8.12
N LEU A 154 6.74 6.78 -8.12
CA LEU A 154 6.94 5.97 -9.33
C LEU A 154 5.79 6.12 -10.34
N ARG A 155 4.59 6.47 -9.88
CA ARG A 155 3.46 6.82 -10.75
C ARG A 155 3.43 8.29 -11.18
N GLY A 156 4.43 9.07 -10.77
CA GLY A 156 4.50 10.51 -11.02
C GLY A 156 3.72 11.35 -10.00
N GLY A 157 3.35 10.78 -8.86
CA GLY A 157 2.75 11.51 -7.75
C GLY A 157 3.72 12.54 -7.16
N LEU A 158 3.21 13.75 -6.91
CA LEU A 158 3.98 14.88 -6.38
C LEU A 158 3.49 15.33 -4.99
N GLU A 159 2.35 14.80 -4.56
CA GLU A 159 1.57 15.36 -3.46
C GLU A 159 1.61 14.50 -2.20
N PHE A 160 2.27 13.33 -2.24
CA PHE A 160 2.30 12.36 -1.15
C PHE A 160 2.56 13.01 0.22
N ASP A 161 3.65 13.77 0.36
CA ASP A 161 4.05 14.35 1.65
C ASP A 161 3.00 15.36 2.16
N ARG A 162 2.36 16.11 1.25
CA ARG A 162 1.27 17.04 1.58
C ARG A 162 0.05 16.29 2.08
N TYR A 163 -0.38 15.25 1.36
CA TYR A 163 -1.54 14.44 1.75
C TYR A 163 -1.28 13.68 3.06
N PHE A 164 -0.06 13.17 3.25
CA PHE A 164 0.34 12.54 4.50
C PHE A 164 0.25 13.52 5.67
N ALA A 165 0.76 14.74 5.53
CA ALA A 165 0.64 15.77 6.57
C ALA A 165 -0.83 16.15 6.87
N LEU A 166 -1.65 16.32 5.82
CA LEU A 166 -3.07 16.66 5.96
C LEU A 166 -3.91 15.55 6.59
N SER A 167 -3.53 14.28 6.37
CA SER A 167 -4.22 13.12 6.92
C SER A 167 -4.15 13.01 8.45
N GLY A 168 -3.22 13.71 9.10
CA GLY A 168 -2.98 13.59 10.54
C GLY A 168 -2.39 12.25 10.96
N LEU A 169 -1.95 11.42 10.00
CA LEU A 169 -1.27 10.17 10.27
C LEU A 169 0.06 10.41 10.99
N SER A 170 0.31 9.59 12.01
CA SER A 170 1.56 9.59 12.76
C SER A 170 2.47 8.47 12.27
N LEU A 171 3.76 8.77 12.17
CA LEU A 171 4.77 7.77 11.86
C LEU A 171 5.29 7.14 13.15
N ASP A 172 5.31 5.82 13.21
CA ASP A 172 5.92 5.10 14.33
C ASP A 172 7.39 5.48 14.48
N ARG A 173 7.80 5.71 15.74
CA ARG A 173 9.22 5.85 16.05
C ARG A 173 9.89 4.48 15.85
N ALA A 174 10.95 4.47 15.05
CA ALA A 174 11.78 3.29 14.80
C ALA A 174 12.47 2.79 16.07
#